data_AF-A0A165KR54-F1
#
_entry.id   AF-A0A165KR54-F1
#
_cell.length_a   1.000
_cell.length_b   1.000
_cell.length_c   1.000
_cell.angle_alpha   90.00
_cell.angle_beta   90.00
_cell.angle_gamma   90.00
#
_symmetry.space_group_name_H-M   'P 1'
#
loop_
_entity.id
_entity.type
_entity.pdbx_description
1 polymer ?
#
loop_
_entity_poly.entity_id
_entity_poly.type
_entity_poly.pdbx_seq_one_letter_code
_entity_poly.pdbx_strand_id
1 'polypeptide(L)'
;MQWFKIDEQGFLADGSWTQSLYNQNKTTTAVVPAALENGDYLIRHEIIALHVLPAEFYISCIQATVSGGSDKATDIPAEFLAKFPGGYTTQDKGVTTDVFSQFQPSEYQYPGPKLFFADSTASPSSGNSSSSSSPSSSSTTSSAPASTPTKVKCKAKRSLASRHRLPRNH
;
A
#
# COMPACT_ATOMS: atom_id res chain seq x y z
N MET A 1 -13.06 5.32 11.96
CA MET A 1 -12.07 4.24 11.74
C MET A 1 -10.74 4.89 11.44
N GLN A 2 -9.65 4.30 11.94
CA GLN A 2 -8.29 4.75 11.67
C GLN A 2 -7.68 3.81 10.61
N TRP A 3 -7.04 4.39 9.61
CA TRP A 3 -6.46 3.69 8.47
C TRP A 3 -4.96 3.92 8.42
N PHE A 4 -4.21 2.88 8.08
CA PHE A 4 -2.79 2.98 7.73
C PHE A 4 -2.57 2.43 6.33
N LYS A 5 -1.51 2.89 5.67
CA LYS A 5 -1.19 2.51 4.30
C LYS A 5 -0.17 1.36 4.29
N ILE A 6 -0.44 0.29 3.55
CA ILE A 6 0.47 -0.87 3.45
C ILE A 6 1.15 -1.00 2.09
N ASP A 7 0.62 -0.30 1.08
CA ASP A 7 1.15 -0.30 -0.28
C ASP A 7 0.71 0.98 -1.01
N GLU A 8 1.52 1.43 -1.97
CA GLU A 8 1.19 2.46 -2.94
C GLU A 8 1.97 2.24 -4.23
N GLN A 9 1.29 2.43 -5.36
CA GLN A 9 1.84 2.20 -6.69
C GLN A 9 1.40 3.34 -7.62
N GLY A 10 2.30 3.79 -8.49
CA GLY A 10 2.09 4.93 -9.37
C GLY A 10 2.75 4.68 -10.72
N PHE A 11 3.71 5.51 -11.09
CA PHE A 11 4.47 5.31 -12.33
C PHE A 11 5.39 4.09 -12.27
N LEU A 12 5.38 3.32 -13.35
CA LEU A 12 6.24 2.17 -13.60
C LEU A 12 7.48 2.60 -14.37
N ALA A 13 8.53 1.77 -14.31
CA ALA A 13 9.79 2.01 -14.99
C ALA A 13 9.66 2.07 -16.53
N ASP A 14 8.59 1.50 -17.10
CA ASP A 14 8.29 1.55 -18.53
C ASP A 14 7.60 2.85 -18.98
N GLY A 15 7.41 3.81 -18.06
CA GLY A 15 6.77 5.10 -18.33
C GLY A 15 5.25 5.07 -18.28
N SER A 16 4.64 3.93 -17.96
CA SER A 16 3.18 3.81 -17.79
C SER A 16 2.76 3.96 -16.33
N TRP A 17 1.50 4.33 -16.12
CA TRP A 17 0.87 4.26 -14.81
C TRP A 17 0.52 2.80 -14.48
N THR A 18 0.61 2.42 -13.20
CA THR A 18 0.20 1.09 -12.70
C THR A 18 -1.22 0.73 -13.13
N GLN A 19 -2.10 1.73 -13.25
CA GLN A 19 -3.49 1.58 -13.70
C GLN A 19 -3.59 0.97 -15.11
N SER A 20 -2.56 1.11 -15.95
CA SER A 20 -2.49 0.48 -17.28
C SER A 20 -2.49 -1.05 -17.24
N LEU A 21 -2.09 -1.65 -16.11
CA LEU A 21 -2.13 -3.09 -15.89
C LEU A 21 -3.58 -3.60 -15.83
N TYR A 22 -4.50 -2.82 -15.28
CA TYR A 22 -5.91 -3.20 -15.16
C TYR A 22 -6.59 -3.31 -16.53
N ASN A 23 -6.21 -2.45 -17.48
CA ASN A 23 -6.67 -2.53 -18.87
C ASN A 23 -6.20 -3.82 -19.57
N GLN A 24 -5.17 -4.47 -19.05
CA GLN A 24 -4.63 -5.74 -19.53
C GLN A 24 -5.15 -6.94 -18.72
N ASN A 25 -6.18 -6.76 -17.89
CA ASN A 25 -6.68 -7.77 -16.94
C ASN A 25 -5.60 -8.31 -15.98
N LYS A 26 -4.56 -7.51 -15.70
CA LYS A 26 -3.54 -7.85 -14.71
C LYS A 26 -3.96 -7.32 -13.34
N THR A 27 -3.41 -7.94 -12.30
CA THR A 27 -3.65 -7.58 -10.90
C THR A 27 -2.41 -7.01 -10.25
N THR A 28 -2.59 -6.08 -9.33
CA THR A 28 -1.55 -5.65 -8.38
C THR A 28 -1.64 -6.50 -7.11
N THR A 29 -0.55 -6.59 -6.36
CA THR A 29 -0.50 -7.35 -5.11
C THR A 29 0.18 -6.51 -4.04
N ALA A 30 -0.49 -6.39 -2.90
CA ALA A 30 0.07 -5.81 -1.69
C ALA A 30 0.39 -6.93 -0.68
N VAL A 31 1.43 -6.74 0.14
CA VAL A 31 1.78 -7.67 1.21
C VAL A 31 1.23 -7.15 2.53
N VAL A 32 0.49 -7.99 3.25
CA VAL A 32 0.03 -7.67 4.59
C VAL A 32 1.21 -7.73 5.56
N PRO A 33 1.50 -6.66 6.34
CA PRO A 33 2.65 -6.65 7.23
C PRO A 33 2.59 -7.76 8.29
N ALA A 34 3.70 -8.45 8.50
CA ALA A 34 3.80 -9.56 9.46
C ALA A 34 3.82 -9.16 10.93
N ALA A 35 4.02 -7.87 11.20
CA ALA A 35 3.89 -7.35 12.55
C ALA A 35 2.44 -7.16 13.01
N LEU A 36 1.47 -7.16 12.07
CA LEU A 36 0.08 -6.92 12.44
C LEU A 36 -0.40 -7.96 13.44
N GLU A 37 -1.33 -7.53 14.28
CA GLU A 37 -2.03 -8.44 15.17
C GLU A 37 -2.89 -9.41 14.37
N ASN A 38 -3.11 -10.59 14.92
CA ASN A 38 -4.14 -11.49 14.39
C ASN A 38 -5.53 -10.89 14.65
N GLY A 39 -6.39 -10.85 13.64
CA GLY A 39 -7.70 -10.22 13.82
C GLY A 39 -8.46 -9.94 12.54
N ASP A 40 -9.59 -9.26 12.69
CA ASP A 40 -10.44 -8.83 11.59
C ASP A 40 -10.08 -7.39 11.16
N TYR A 41 -9.77 -7.24 9.88
CA TYR A 41 -9.38 -5.98 9.26
C TYR A 41 -10.31 -5.62 8.11
N LEU A 42 -10.41 -4.33 7.84
CA LEU A 42 -10.89 -3.82 6.56
C LEU A 42 -9.69 -3.47 5.69
N ILE A 43 -9.66 -3.99 4.48
CA ILE A 43 -8.71 -3.61 3.44
C ILE A 43 -9.42 -2.66 2.51
N ARG A 44 -8.94 -1.42 2.44
CA ARG A 44 -9.42 -0.40 1.52
C ARG A 44 -8.46 -0.31 0.34
N HIS A 45 -8.94 -0.73 -0.83
CA HIS A 45 -8.26 -0.51 -2.10
C HIS A 45 -8.80 0.76 -2.76
N GLU A 46 -7.90 1.60 -3.28
CA GLU A 46 -8.28 2.87 -3.88
C GLU A 46 -7.49 3.12 -5.16
N ILE A 47 -8.20 3.55 -6.21
CA ILE A 47 -7.60 4.12 -7.41
C ILE A 47 -7.93 5.62 -7.41
N ILE A 48 -6.90 6.45 -7.56
CA ILE A 48 -7.03 7.90 -7.73
C ILE A 48 -6.79 8.21 -9.20
N ALA A 49 -7.82 8.70 -9.90
CA ALA A 49 -7.71 9.09 -11.30
C ALA A 49 -7.44 10.60 -11.40
N LEU A 50 -6.29 10.94 -11.97
CA LEU A 50 -5.75 12.32 -12.05
C LEU A 50 -6.01 13.01 -13.39
N HIS A 51 -6.82 12.39 -14.27
CA HIS A 51 -7.06 12.90 -15.62
C HIS A 51 -8.00 14.12 -15.65
N VAL A 52 -8.62 14.46 -14.52
CA VAL A 52 -9.44 15.66 -14.32
C VAL A 52 -9.23 16.21 -12.92
N LEU A 53 -9.56 17.49 -12.73
CA LEU A 53 -9.65 18.13 -11.42
C LEU A 53 -11.10 18.48 -11.10
N PRO A 54 -11.61 18.21 -9.88
CA PRO A 54 -10.95 17.48 -8.79
C PRO A 54 -10.69 16.01 -9.15
N ALA A 55 -9.64 15.42 -8.57
CA ALA A 55 -9.33 14.00 -8.80
C ALA A 55 -10.51 13.09 -8.44
N GLU A 56 -10.66 11.99 -9.18
CA GLU A 56 -11.71 11.01 -8.95
C GLU A 56 -11.19 9.85 -8.09
N PHE A 57 -11.98 9.40 -7.11
CA PHE A 57 -11.60 8.35 -6.18
C PHE A 57 -12.49 7.13 -6.34
N TYR A 58 -11.89 5.99 -6.71
CA TYR A 58 -12.56 4.71 -6.88
C TYR A 58 -12.16 3.77 -5.74
N ILE A 59 -13.04 3.63 -4.75
CA ILE A 59 -12.73 2.97 -3.48
C ILE A 59 -13.50 1.66 -3.36
N SER A 60 -12.82 0.60 -2.93
CA SER A 60 -13.41 -0.69 -2.58
C SER A 60 -12.90 -1.18 -1.22
N CYS A 61 -13.79 -1.77 -0.42
CA CYS A 61 -13.45 -2.30 0.90
C CYS A 61 -13.71 -3.80 0.97
N ILE A 62 -12.74 -4.54 1.52
CA ILE A 62 -12.82 -5.99 1.71
C ILE A 62 -12.63 -6.27 3.21
N GLN A 63 -13.52 -7.06 3.80
CA GLN A 63 -13.29 -7.60 5.13
C GLN A 63 -12.37 -8.81 5.02
N ALA A 64 -11.32 -8.85 5.83
CA ALA A 64 -10.37 -9.94 5.86
C ALA A 64 -9.98 -10.31 7.29
N THR A 65 -9.69 -11.58 7.51
CA THR A 65 -9.08 -12.04 8.75
C THR A 65 -7.59 -12.27 8.51
N VAL A 66 -6.75 -11.60 9.31
CA VAL A 66 -5.30 -11.74 9.34
C VAL A 66 -4.94 -12.77 10.40
N SER A 67 -4.08 -13.72 10.03
CA SER A 67 -3.58 -14.76 10.92
C SER A 67 -2.09 -15.03 10.65
N GLY A 68 -1.36 -15.50 11.67
CA GLY A 68 0.09 -15.71 11.59
C GLY A 68 0.90 -14.42 11.67
N GLY A 69 0.29 -13.32 12.15
CA GLY A 69 0.99 -12.12 12.54
C GLY A 69 1.78 -12.32 13.83
N SER A 70 2.75 -11.44 14.07
CA SER A 70 3.65 -11.47 15.23
C SER A 70 3.22 -10.56 16.38
N ASP A 71 2.09 -9.84 16.24
CA ASP A 71 1.54 -8.93 17.25
C ASP A 71 2.56 -7.86 17.71
N LYS A 72 3.46 -7.42 16.81
CA LYS A 72 4.47 -6.38 17.10
C LYS A 72 3.98 -4.96 16.78
N ALA A 73 2.96 -4.85 15.95
CA ALA A 73 2.33 -3.58 15.54
C ALA A 73 1.04 -3.33 16.32
N THR A 74 1.12 -3.37 17.65
CA THR A 74 -0.03 -3.15 18.55
C THR A 74 -0.38 -1.67 18.69
N ASP A 75 0.61 -0.79 18.51
CA ASP A 75 0.45 0.67 18.52
C ASP A 75 1.13 1.26 17.27
N ILE A 76 0.31 1.71 16.31
CA ILE A 76 0.81 2.30 15.07
C ILE A 76 0.98 3.81 15.30
N PRO A 77 2.18 4.38 15.10
CA PRO A 77 2.42 5.80 15.31
C PRO A 77 1.50 6.71 14.47
N ALA A 78 1.16 7.88 15.00
CA ALA A 78 0.16 8.78 14.43
C ALA A 78 0.47 9.24 13.00
N GLU A 79 1.75 9.32 12.61
CA GLU A 79 2.19 9.69 11.27
C GLU A 79 1.85 8.67 10.18
N PHE A 80 1.52 7.43 10.57
CA PHE A 80 1.06 6.37 9.66
C PHE A 80 -0.46 6.26 9.62
N LEU A 81 -1.18 7.07 10.42
CA LEU A 81 -2.61 6.95 10.63
C LEU A 81 -3.38 8.11 9.99
N ALA A 82 -4.49 7.78 9.34
CA ALA A 82 -5.43 8.74 8.77
C ALA A 82 -6.89 8.32 8.99
N LYS A 83 -7.82 9.28 8.88
CA LYS A 83 -9.27 9.02 8.90
C LYS A 83 -9.83 9.30 7.50
N PHE A 84 -10.85 8.54 7.08
CA PHE A 84 -11.58 8.86 5.85
C PHE A 84 -13.07 8.99 6.18
N PRO A 85 -13.70 10.17 5.91
CA PRO A 85 -13.11 11.39 5.32
C PRO A 85 -12.09 12.11 6.22
N GLY A 86 -11.21 12.93 5.62
CA GLY A 86 -10.24 13.80 6.31
C GLY A 86 -8.75 13.48 6.07
N GLY A 87 -8.43 12.32 5.52
CA GLY A 87 -7.05 11.86 5.30
C GLY A 87 -6.39 12.48 4.06
N TYR A 88 -7.20 13.08 3.19
CA TYR A 88 -6.77 13.91 2.07
C TYR A 88 -7.31 15.32 2.25
N THR A 89 -6.54 16.29 1.79
CA THR A 89 -6.96 17.69 1.69
C THR A 89 -7.11 18.09 0.23
N THR A 90 -7.89 19.15 -0.03
CA THR A 90 -8.05 19.72 -1.38
C THR A 90 -6.77 20.37 -1.91
N GLN A 91 -5.71 20.47 -1.09
CA GLN A 91 -4.42 21.05 -1.45
C GLN A 91 -3.32 20.00 -1.61
N ASP A 92 -3.61 18.72 -1.32
CA ASP A 92 -2.60 17.67 -1.45
C ASP A 92 -2.13 17.57 -2.90
N LYS A 93 -0.81 17.61 -3.11
CA LYS A 93 -0.24 17.58 -4.45
C LYS A 93 -0.64 16.32 -5.20
N GLY A 94 -0.72 15.19 -4.51
CA GLY A 94 -1.19 13.92 -5.07
C GLY A 94 -2.62 13.93 -5.63
N VAL A 95 -3.48 14.87 -5.24
CA VAL A 95 -4.88 14.96 -5.75
C VAL A 95 -5.14 16.21 -6.59
N THR A 96 -4.14 17.10 -6.70
CA THR A 96 -4.20 18.36 -7.48
C THR A 96 -3.19 18.40 -8.61
N THR A 97 -2.42 17.33 -8.82
CA THR A 97 -1.42 17.23 -9.89
C THR A 97 -2.09 17.25 -11.25
N ASP A 98 -1.61 18.14 -12.14
CA ASP A 98 -1.89 18.08 -13.56
C ASP A 98 -0.89 17.14 -14.23
N VAL A 99 -1.39 16.01 -14.72
CA VAL A 99 -0.58 14.95 -15.34
C VAL A 99 -0.33 15.17 -16.84
N PHE A 100 -0.91 16.21 -17.45
CA PHE A 100 -0.80 16.47 -18.90
C PHE A 100 0.17 17.59 -19.26
N SER A 101 0.63 18.38 -18.29
CA SER A 101 1.64 19.42 -18.49
C SER A 101 3.06 18.90 -18.16
N GLN A 102 3.92 19.69 -17.52
CA GLN A 102 5.30 19.30 -17.16
C GLN A 102 5.33 18.30 -15.98
N PHE A 103 4.62 17.19 -16.12
CA PHE A 103 4.52 16.18 -15.09
C PHE A 103 5.80 15.33 -15.06
N GLN A 104 6.47 15.32 -13.91
CA GLN A 104 7.64 14.48 -13.66
C GLN A 104 7.25 13.33 -12.72
N PRO A 105 7.28 12.06 -13.19
CA PRO A 105 6.93 10.90 -12.38
C PRO A 105 7.61 10.81 -11.02
N SER A 106 8.88 11.20 -10.95
CA SER A 106 9.69 11.19 -9.72
C SER A 106 9.25 12.22 -8.68
N GLU A 107 8.47 13.22 -9.07
CA GLU A 107 7.99 14.29 -8.19
C GLU A 107 6.56 14.05 -7.68
N TYR A 108 5.90 12.98 -8.14
CA TYR A 108 4.55 12.67 -7.69
C TYR A 108 4.51 12.30 -6.21
N GLN A 109 3.72 13.06 -5.45
CA GLN A 109 3.56 12.85 -4.02
C GLN A 109 2.26 12.09 -3.76
N TYR A 110 2.36 10.81 -3.36
CA TYR A 110 1.19 10.03 -2.98
C TYR A 110 0.45 10.71 -1.80
N PRO A 111 -0.87 10.89 -1.89
CA PRO A 111 -1.61 11.56 -0.83
C PRO A 111 -1.79 10.63 0.39
N GLY A 112 -2.09 11.24 1.55
CA GLY A 112 -2.37 10.53 2.80
C GLY A 112 -1.13 10.17 3.62
N PRO A 113 -1.25 9.23 4.57
CA PRO A 113 -0.16 8.90 5.48
C PRO A 113 0.97 8.18 4.75
N LYS A 114 2.12 8.12 5.40
CA LYS A 114 3.27 7.32 4.94
C LYS A 114 2.93 5.82 4.93
N LEU A 115 3.66 5.06 4.12
CA LEU A 115 3.64 3.60 4.18
C LEU A 115 4.06 3.12 5.56
N PHE A 116 3.25 2.26 6.15
CA PHE A 116 3.54 1.60 7.41
C PHE A 116 4.37 0.34 7.16
N PHE A 117 5.65 0.41 7.52
CA PHE A 117 6.57 -0.73 7.55
C PHE A 117 6.87 -1.06 9.00
N ALA A 118 6.45 -2.24 9.43
CA ALA A 118 6.58 -2.66 10.83
C ALA A 118 7.82 -3.56 11.07
N ASP A 119 8.64 -3.75 10.04
CA ASP A 119 10.01 -4.23 10.19
C ASP A 119 10.92 -3.03 10.47
N SER A 120 11.17 -2.75 11.74
CA SER A 120 12.11 -1.71 12.16
C SER A 120 13.53 -2.00 11.64
N THR A 121 13.83 -1.65 10.39
CA THR A 121 15.20 -1.46 9.85
C THR A 121 15.30 -0.42 8.72
N ALA A 122 14.30 0.46 8.51
CA ALA A 122 14.43 1.55 7.54
C ALA A 122 14.00 2.90 8.14
N SER A 123 14.98 3.65 8.64
CA SER A 123 14.87 5.11 8.76
C SER A 123 14.68 5.74 7.38
N PRO A 124 13.87 6.80 7.23
CA PRO A 124 13.82 7.56 5.99
C PRO A 124 15.10 8.42 5.88
N SER A 125 16.08 7.98 5.10
CA SER A 125 17.24 8.81 4.75
C SER A 125 16.93 9.65 3.51
N SER A 126 16.66 10.93 3.72
CA SER A 126 16.85 11.98 2.73
C SER A 126 18.36 12.14 2.48
N GLY A 127 18.82 12.05 1.23
CA GLY A 127 20.23 12.32 0.91
C GLY A 127 20.65 11.97 -0.50
N ASN A 128 20.78 12.98 -1.34
CA ASN A 128 21.36 12.93 -2.68
C ASN A 128 22.91 12.91 -2.62
N SER A 129 23.53 12.41 -3.70
CA SER A 129 24.92 12.57 -4.16
C SER A 129 26.05 11.63 -3.64
N SER A 130 26.41 10.69 -4.52
CA SER A 130 27.77 10.34 -5.03
C SER A 130 29.00 10.43 -4.12
N SER A 131 29.68 9.30 -3.90
CA SER A 131 31.00 9.01 -4.51
C SER A 131 31.58 7.66 -4.02
N SER A 132 32.43 7.10 -4.86
CA SER A 132 33.05 5.78 -4.88
C SER A 132 34.06 5.47 -3.76
N SER A 133 34.08 4.22 -3.30
CA SER A 133 35.28 3.35 -3.25
C SER A 133 34.96 1.95 -2.69
N SER A 134 35.57 0.93 -3.27
CA SER A 134 35.61 -0.48 -2.82
C SER A 134 37.07 -0.86 -2.51
N PRO A 135 37.39 -2.10 -2.07
CA PRO A 135 36.92 -2.81 -0.87
C PRO A 135 38.13 -3.33 -0.05
N SER A 136 37.91 -3.82 1.18
CA SER A 136 38.80 -4.81 1.82
C SER A 136 38.13 -5.54 3.00
N SER A 137 38.49 -6.81 3.12
CA SER A 137 37.98 -7.95 3.87
C SER A 137 38.16 -7.96 5.39
N SER A 138 37.23 -8.59 6.13
CA SER A 138 37.47 -9.86 6.90
C SER A 138 36.28 -10.24 7.80
N SER A 139 36.19 -11.54 8.07
CA SER A 139 35.10 -12.34 8.65
C SER A 139 34.97 -12.31 10.17
N THR A 140 33.76 -12.51 10.70
CA THR A 140 33.49 -13.49 11.78
C THR A 140 32.01 -13.85 11.87
N THR A 141 31.78 -15.15 12.05
CA THR A 141 30.52 -15.87 12.19
C THR A 141 29.84 -15.66 13.56
N SER A 142 28.53 -15.45 13.56
CA SER A 142 27.65 -15.85 14.67
C SER A 142 26.27 -16.18 14.12
N SER A 143 25.94 -17.48 14.16
CA SER A 143 24.67 -18.05 13.74
C SER A 143 23.61 -17.88 14.84
N ALA A 144 22.68 -16.95 14.64
CA ALA A 144 21.40 -16.92 15.34
C ALA A 144 20.40 -17.85 14.63
N PRO A 145 19.52 -18.58 15.33
CA PRO A 145 18.54 -19.44 14.69
C PRO A 145 17.55 -18.57 13.90
N ALA A 146 17.48 -18.83 12.59
CA ALA A 146 16.45 -18.27 11.72
C ALA A 146 15.10 -18.84 12.16
N SER A 147 14.31 -18.03 12.87
CA SER A 147 12.87 -18.24 12.91
C SER A 147 12.37 -18.01 11.48
N THR A 148 12.01 -19.10 10.80
CA THR A 148 11.28 -19.02 9.53
C THR A 148 10.08 -18.09 9.75
N PRO A 149 9.97 -16.96 9.05
CA PRO A 149 8.78 -16.13 9.16
C PRO A 149 7.61 -16.96 8.64
N THR A 150 6.72 -17.35 9.56
CA THR A 150 5.43 -17.93 9.19
C THR A 150 4.74 -16.91 8.28
N LYS A 151 4.46 -17.30 7.04
CA LYS A 151 3.76 -16.41 6.10
C LYS A 151 2.44 -15.97 6.72
N VAL A 152 2.24 -14.66 6.82
CA VAL A 152 0.95 -14.06 7.18
C VAL A 152 -0.08 -14.51 6.17
N LYS A 153 -1.20 -15.01 6.66
CA LYS A 153 -2.33 -15.39 5.81
C LYS A 153 -3.42 -14.36 5.97
N CYS A 154 -3.81 -13.79 4.83
CA CYS A 154 -4.97 -12.92 4.71
C CYS A 154 -6.07 -13.68 3.95
N LYS A 155 -7.26 -13.78 4.53
CA LYS A 155 -8.40 -14.43 3.88
C LYS A 155 -9.58 -13.47 3.81
N ALA A 156 -10.02 -13.15 2.60
CA ALA A 156 -11.22 -12.36 2.37
C ALA A 156 -12.46 -13.09 2.91
N LYS A 157 -13.30 -12.38 3.67
CA LYS A 157 -14.61 -12.86 4.06
C LYS A 157 -15.53 -12.77 2.85
N ARG A 158 -15.94 -13.92 2.32
CA ARG A 158 -16.98 -13.97 1.29
C ARG A 158 -18.33 -13.80 1.98
N SER A 159 -19.05 -12.73 1.64
CA SER A 159 -20.51 -12.73 1.84
C SER A 159 -21.12 -13.66 0.79
N LEU A 160 -21.81 -14.70 1.23
CA LEU A 160 -22.74 -15.44 0.37
C LEU A 160 -23.89 -14.48 0.04
N ALA A 161 -23.71 -13.62 -0.95
CA ALA A 161 -24.84 -12.98 -1.60
C ALA A 161 -25.65 -14.09 -2.27
N SER A 162 -26.74 -14.50 -1.63
CA SER A 162 -27.74 -15.40 -2.21
C SER A 162 -28.13 -14.81 -3.56
N ARG A 163 -27.80 -15.51 -4.64
CA ARG A 163 -28.15 -15.10 -6.00
C ARG A 163 -29.67 -15.00 -6.06
N HIS A 164 -30.22 -13.80 -5.95
CA HIS A 164 -31.60 -13.54 -6.36
C HIS A 164 -31.65 -13.76 -7.87
N ARG A 165 -32.04 -14.96 -8.26
CA ARG A 165 -32.40 -15.32 -9.63
C ARG A 165 -33.59 -14.44 -9.99
N LEU A 166 -33.38 -13.48 -10.88
CA LEU A 166 -34.50 -12.78 -11.52
C LEU A 166 -35.39 -13.84 -12.19
N PRO A 167 -36.72 -13.82 -11.98
CA PRO A 167 -37.62 -14.73 -12.68
C PRO A 167 -37.53 -14.43 -14.18
N ARG A 168 -37.23 -15.47 -14.95
CA ARG A 168 -37.22 -15.45 -16.41
C ARG A 168 -38.69 -15.56 -16.83
N ASN A 169 -39.32 -14.44 -17.18
CA ASN A 169 -40.66 -14.48 -17.77
C ASN A 169 -40.57 -15.14 -19.16
N HIS A 170 -41.42 -16.15 -19.35
CA HIS A 170 -41.79 -16.72 -20.64
C HIS A 170 -43.02 -15.99 -21.18
#